data_AF-A0AAU5D3K9-F1
#
_entry.id   AF-A0AAU5D3K9-F1
#
_cell.length_a   1.000
_cell.length_b   1.000
_cell.length_c   1.000
_cell.angle_alpha   90.00
_cell.angle_beta   90.00
_cell.angle_gamma   90.00
#
_symmetry.space_group_name_H-M   'P 1'
#
loop_
_entity.id
_entity.type
_entity.pdbx_description
1 polymer ?
#
loop_
_entity_poly.entity_id
_entity_poly.type
_entity_poly.pdbx_seq_one_letter_code
_entity_poly.pdbx_strand_id
1 'polypeptide(L)'
;MTSENSPADPPGGQSASRVPGPRTGGPADGLHTHAAALHERARRLRDSAAALDWQGPEAEAFRERVAGLADRCARAAQDLTRSAALLGRTDKN
;
A
#
# COMPACT_ATOMS: atom_id res chain seq x y z
N MET A 1 29.45 -47.38 22.29
CA MET A 1 29.45 -46.95 20.87
C MET A 1 28.39 -47.80 20.19
N THR A 2 27.17 -47.35 19.88
CA THR A 2 26.73 -46.06 19.30
C THR A 2 25.25 -45.77 19.58
N SER A 3 25.01 -44.55 20.08
CA SER A 3 23.93 -43.60 19.82
C SER A 3 22.46 -44.04 19.87
N GLU A 4 21.81 -43.73 21.00
CA GLU A 4 20.41 -43.31 21.07
C GLU A 4 20.12 -42.20 20.04
N ASN A 5 19.06 -42.38 19.24
CA ASN A 5 18.54 -41.34 18.37
C ASN A 5 17.27 -40.78 19.02
N SER A 6 17.43 -39.68 19.78
CA SER A 6 16.34 -38.87 20.29
C SER A 6 15.58 -38.20 19.14
N PRO A 7 14.24 -38.14 19.18
CA PRO A 7 13.49 -37.27 18.26
C PRO A 7 13.78 -35.81 18.63
N ALA A 8 14.54 -35.14 17.77
CA ALA A 8 14.68 -33.69 17.82
C ALA A 8 13.37 -33.06 17.33
N ASP A 9 12.56 -32.59 18.27
CA ASP A 9 11.59 -31.53 18.02
C ASP A 9 12.32 -30.33 17.39
N PRO A 10 11.92 -29.81 16.21
CA PRO A 10 12.41 -28.53 15.73
C PRO A 10 11.70 -27.39 16.49
N PRO A 11 12.41 -26.53 17.25
CA PRO A 11 11.82 -25.33 17.77
C PRO A 11 11.78 -24.26 16.67
N GLY A 12 10.63 -23.61 16.49
CA GLY A 12 10.60 -22.22 16.04
C GLY A 12 10.72 -22.00 14.53
N GLY A 13 9.76 -22.50 13.77
CA GLY A 13 9.41 -21.97 12.45
C GLY A 13 8.22 -21.01 12.54
N GLN A 14 8.28 -20.01 13.42
CA GLN A 14 7.37 -18.87 13.33
C GLN A 14 7.74 -18.09 12.06
N SER A 15 7.28 -18.57 10.90
CA SER A 15 6.99 -17.72 9.75
C SER A 15 5.87 -16.79 10.17
N ALA A 16 6.24 -15.84 11.01
CA ALA A 16 5.65 -14.54 11.08
C ALA A 16 5.78 -13.94 9.69
N SER A 17 4.87 -14.35 8.79
CA SER A 17 4.11 -13.39 8.03
C SER A 17 3.47 -12.45 9.04
N ARG A 18 4.29 -11.57 9.64
CA ARG A 18 3.83 -10.32 10.20
C ARG A 18 3.32 -9.57 8.99
N VAL A 19 2.08 -9.88 8.63
CA VAL A 19 1.15 -8.85 8.19
C VAL A 19 1.41 -7.71 9.17
N PRO A 20 1.89 -6.53 8.72
CA PRO A 20 2.06 -5.41 9.61
C PRO A 20 0.72 -5.24 10.32
N GLY A 21 0.69 -5.52 11.63
CA GLY A 21 -0.53 -5.36 12.41
C GLY A 21 -1.05 -3.94 12.21
N PRO A 22 -2.38 -3.75 12.19
CA PRO A 22 -2.95 -2.42 11.99
C PRO A 22 -2.30 -1.48 12.99
N ARG A 23 -1.67 -0.43 12.44
CA ARG A 23 -0.94 0.58 13.21
C ARG A 23 -1.86 1.06 14.32
N THR A 24 -1.33 1.18 15.53
CA THR A 24 -1.97 1.72 16.74
C THR A 24 -2.35 3.19 16.59
N GLY A 25 -3.20 3.49 15.62
CA GLY A 25 -3.83 4.76 15.36
C GLY A 25 -5.30 4.48 15.07
N GLY A 26 -6.15 5.44 15.39
CA GLY A 26 -7.60 5.29 15.23
C GLY A 26 -7.97 4.97 13.77
N PRO A 27 -9.24 4.63 13.49
CA PRO A 27 -9.70 4.36 12.12
C PRO A 27 -9.33 5.51 11.13
N ALA A 28 -9.24 6.75 11.60
CA ALA A 28 -8.73 7.88 10.82
C ALA A 28 -7.25 7.74 10.40
N ASP A 29 -6.35 7.27 11.28
CA ASP A 29 -4.93 7.05 10.95
C ASP A 29 -4.76 5.92 9.93
N GLY A 30 -5.59 4.87 10.02
CA GLY A 30 -5.64 3.80 9.02
C GLY A 30 -5.99 4.33 7.63
N LEU A 31 -6.99 5.20 7.55
CA LEU A 31 -7.41 5.84 6.30
C LEU A 31 -6.35 6.80 5.74
N HIS A 32 -5.71 7.61 6.58
CA HIS A 32 -4.59 8.48 6.16
C HIS A 32 -3.41 7.66 5.62
N THR A 33 -3.10 6.53 6.26
CA THR A 33 -2.09 5.59 5.78
C THR A 33 -2.42 5.08 4.38
N HIS A 34 -3.67 4.68 4.18
CA HIS A 34 -4.11 4.12 2.91
C HIS A 34 -4.11 5.19 1.80
N ALA A 35 -4.57 6.40 2.12
CA ALA A 35 -4.51 7.55 1.22
C ALA A 35 -3.07 7.88 0.79
N ALA A 36 -2.12 7.89 1.74
CA ALA A 36 -0.71 8.11 1.44
C ALA A 36 -0.12 7.01 0.53
N ALA A 37 -0.46 5.74 0.79
CA ALA A 37 -0.02 4.62 -0.03
C ALA A 37 -0.58 4.69 -1.46
N LEU A 38 -1.84 5.11 -1.63
CA LEU A 38 -2.46 5.35 -2.93
C LEU A 38 -1.76 6.46 -3.71
N HIS A 39 -1.42 7.57 -3.04
CA HIS A 39 -0.66 8.67 -3.65
C HIS A 39 0.74 8.24 -4.10
N GLU A 40 1.47 7.50 -3.27
CA GLU A 40 2.80 7.01 -3.62
C GLU A 40 2.74 6.05 -4.82
N ARG A 41 1.73 5.17 -4.87
CA ARG A 41 1.54 4.27 -6.01
C ARG A 41 1.20 5.03 -7.30
N ALA A 42 0.36 6.06 -7.20
CA ALA A 42 0.03 6.91 -8.33
C ALA A 42 1.26 7.67 -8.86
N ARG A 43 2.12 8.15 -7.96
CA ARG A 43 3.40 8.79 -8.33
C ARG A 43 4.33 7.83 -9.03
N ARG A 44 4.58 6.65 -8.45
CA ARG A 44 5.43 5.61 -9.05
C ARG A 44 4.96 5.20 -10.44
N LEU A 45 3.64 5.07 -10.64
CA LEU A 45 3.09 4.73 -11.95
C LEU A 45 3.42 5.80 -13.00
N ARG A 46 3.30 7.09 -12.65
CA ARG A 46 3.67 8.21 -13.52
C ARG A 46 5.18 8.22 -13.80
N ASP A 47 6.00 8.05 -12.77
CA ASP A 47 7.45 8.04 -12.91
C ASP A 47 7.92 6.87 -13.78
N SER A 48 7.37 5.67 -13.60
CA SER A 48 7.66 4.51 -14.45
C SER A 48 7.21 4.73 -15.89
N ALA A 49 6.05 5.36 -16.12
CA ALA A 49 5.58 5.67 -17.47
C ALA A 49 6.42 6.75 -18.16
N ALA A 50 6.97 7.70 -17.40
CA ALA A 50 7.88 8.73 -17.89
C ALA A 50 9.30 8.19 -18.14
N ALA A 51 9.75 7.21 -17.35
CA ALA A 51 11.06 6.57 -17.50
C ALA A 51 11.14 5.59 -18.68
N LEU A 52 10.00 5.21 -19.27
CA LEU A 52 9.99 4.47 -20.52
C LEU A 52 10.51 5.36 -21.65
N ASP A 53 11.67 5.02 -22.21
CA ASP A 53 12.22 5.62 -23.44
C ASP A 53 11.45 5.19 -24.71
N TRP A 54 10.16 4.91 -24.54
CA TRP A 54 9.24 4.51 -25.58
C TRP A 54 8.48 5.74 -26.08
N GLN A 55 8.58 6.00 -27.37
CA GLN A 55 7.93 7.12 -28.06
C GLN A 55 6.99 6.61 -29.16
N GLY A 56 5.99 7.43 -29.50
CA GLY A 56 4.98 7.12 -30.50
C GLY A 56 3.55 7.36 -29.98
N PRO A 57 2.55 7.33 -30.87
CA PRO A 57 1.15 7.54 -30.49
C PRO A 57 0.65 6.50 -29.47
N GLU A 58 1.16 5.27 -29.51
CA GLU A 58 0.85 4.23 -28.54
C GLU A 58 1.43 4.53 -27.15
N ALA A 59 2.63 5.12 -27.10
CA ALA A 59 3.25 5.54 -25.84
C ALA A 59 2.46 6.70 -25.21
N GLU A 60 1.96 7.63 -26.03
CA GLU A 60 1.11 8.73 -25.56
C GLU A 60 -0.22 8.20 -25.01
N ALA A 61 -0.90 7.30 -25.74
CA ALA A 61 -2.12 6.66 -25.26
C ALA A 61 -1.90 5.87 -23.96
N PHE A 62 -0.73 5.25 -23.79
CA PHE A 62 -0.35 4.59 -22.54
C PHE A 62 -0.18 5.61 -21.40
N ARG A 63 0.54 6.71 -21.63
CA ARG A 63 0.73 7.79 -20.64
C ARG A 63 -0.60 8.42 -20.23
N GLU A 64 -1.53 8.64 -21.16
CA GLU A 64 -2.89 9.12 -20.86
C GLU A 64 -3.67 8.15 -19.97
N ARG A 65 -3.61 6.84 -20.26
CA ARG A 65 -4.26 5.81 -19.42
C ARG A 65 -3.67 5.77 -18.01
N VAL A 66 -2.34 5.89 -17.90
CA VAL A 66 -1.63 5.99 -16.62
C VAL A 66 -2.04 7.25 -15.87
N ALA A 67 -2.11 8.40 -16.55
CA ALA A 67 -2.54 9.65 -15.95
C ALA A 67 -3.98 9.55 -15.41
N GLY A 68 -4.90 8.97 -16.17
CA GLY A 68 -6.28 8.74 -15.74
C GLY A 68 -6.39 7.78 -14.56
N LEU A 69 -5.59 6.71 -14.51
CA LEU A 69 -5.54 5.81 -13.35
C LEU A 69 -4.99 6.52 -12.11
N ALA A 70 -3.92 7.30 -12.28
CA ALA A 70 -3.28 8.04 -11.21
C ALA A 70 -4.19 9.16 -10.67
N ASP A 71 -5.04 9.78 -11.51
CA ASP A 71 -6.08 10.71 -11.08
C ASP A 71 -7.16 10.02 -10.23
N ARG A 72 -7.63 8.84 -10.66
CA ARG A 72 -8.58 8.04 -9.86
C ARG A 72 -8.01 7.66 -8.49
N CYS A 73 -6.73 7.26 -8.44
CA CYS A 73 -6.05 6.97 -7.17
C CYS A 73 -5.96 8.21 -6.28
N ALA A 74 -5.67 9.39 -6.85
CA ALA A 74 -5.64 10.65 -6.10
C ALA A 74 -7.01 11.03 -5.55
N ARG A 75 -8.09 10.89 -6.35
CA ARG A 75 -9.47 11.12 -5.89
C ARG A 75 -9.86 10.18 -4.75
N ALA A 76 -9.58 8.89 -4.90
CA ALA A 76 -9.83 7.91 -3.84
C ALA A 76 -9.07 8.26 -2.55
N ALA A 77 -7.81 8.69 -2.66
CA ALA A 77 -7.03 9.14 -1.50
C ALA A 77 -7.62 10.39 -0.83
N GLN A 78 -8.13 11.35 -1.61
CA GLN A 78 -8.84 12.52 -1.08
C GLN A 78 -10.13 12.14 -0.34
N ASP A 79 -10.92 11.21 -0.89
CA ASP A 79 -12.15 10.73 -0.26
C ASP A 79 -11.87 9.97 1.05
N LEU A 80 -10.81 9.16 1.08
CA LEU A 80 -10.33 8.51 2.31
C LEU A 80 -9.88 9.53 3.35
N THR A 81 -9.14 10.56 2.93
CA THR A 81 -8.69 11.66 3.81
C THR A 81 -9.88 12.44 4.37
N ARG A 82 -10.90 12.71 3.56
CA ARG A 82 -12.15 13.34 4.00
C ARG A 82 -12.87 12.46 5.02
N SER A 83 -12.97 11.16 4.73
CA SER A 83 -13.59 10.18 5.63
C SER A 83 -12.85 10.10 6.97
N ALA A 84 -11.52 10.12 6.95
CA ALA A 84 -10.69 10.16 8.15
C ALA A 84 -10.97 11.42 8.99
N ALA A 85 -11.08 12.60 8.34
CA ALA A 85 -11.39 13.85 9.02
C ALA A 85 -12.79 13.84 9.66
N LEU A 86 -13.77 13.19 9.02
CA LEU A 86 -15.11 13.00 9.61
C LEU A 86 -15.05 12.08 10.84
N LEU A 87 -14.30 10.98 10.77
CA LEU A 87 -14.15 10.06 11.90
C LEU A 87 -13.40 10.70 13.08
N GLY A 88 -12.36 11.48 12.82
CA GLY A 88 -11.65 12.24 13.86
C GLY A 88 -12.49 13.37 14.47
N ARG A 89 -13.52 13.86 13.77
CA ARG A 89 -14.51 14.79 14.31
C ARG A 89 -15.51 14.08 15.21
N THR A 90 -15.99 12.89 14.82
CA THR A 90 -16.96 12.13 15.62
C THR A 90 -16.39 11.52 16.90
N ASP A 91 -15.07 11.30 16.96
CA ASP A 91 -14.38 10.84 18.18
C ASP A 91 -14.25 11.94 19.25
N LYS A 92 -14.35 13.21 18.87
CA LYS A 92 -14.15 14.38 19.75
C LYS A 92 -15.42 14.91 20.43
N ASN A 93 -16.57 14.25 20.25
CA ASN A 93 -17.87 14.66 20.76
C ASN A 93 -18.45 13.59 21.70
#